data_AF-A0A7W9WXX3-F1
#
_entry.id   AF-A0A7W9WXX3-F1
#
_cell.length_a   1.000
_cell.length_b   1.000
_cell.length_c   1.000
_cell.angle_alpha   90.00
_cell.angle_beta   90.00
_cell.angle_gamma   90.00
#
_symmetry.space_group_name_H-M   'P 1'
#
loop_
_entity.id
_entity.type
_entity.pdbx_description
1 polymer ?
#
loop_
_entity_poly.entity_id
_entity_poly.type
_entity_poly.pdbx_seq_one_letter_code
_entity_poly.pdbx_strand_id
1 'polypeptide(L)'
;MPVYVQHEVLGKVEDVFNADALWQAPGLSLFSRRALLRDLLERSPRELRGRAATRCFSHVTLVLPQDDVDDDRHLTRGARVRDLAQSLAALHQKDFGDLLGGDEVRYFISGDERIAPGEVQVKFGHAVYLPAPGEQVQYTVTASRDSAIWQPVCAIYPNQRLTLVGMDPANATFAVPGWPFGPDGGLLLVNDGPEAPLELQVRPKDSFDCVFDAANGYYVLRGKGASAQRLLLKISRAGAGLKPPVSAAAAPVAPATAPQRSPAVWKSRSSTPPADLTAMPLAAPAPVATPAPAPTPEADATYAPVARHRMTLAALALPRLSRYRDTGAQALEVGLDAQLVPAAPGKDNVIRFAIDDADELHAITPAGRQRIAVPSQFSPMDGASIGLLAAPQSMAERYSALLVLPQGPSQPAAGGSRLTFGRGMPSLAALRVLDAPQFVRQADGATASADRLGLSRSAFSWEASTDGLRVVRLSPSQALYHLDAELALVAQIDAATQDAPYLIPPGHHLVAGHYVLRFDA
;
A
#
# COMPACT_ATOMS: atom_id res chain seq x y z
N MET A 1 -7.15 14.14 28.94
CA MET A 1 -6.94 12.79 28.39
C MET A 1 -5.77 12.13 29.13
N PRO A 2 -5.63 10.79 29.15
CA PRO A 2 -4.38 10.19 29.60
C PRO A 2 -3.22 10.69 28.73
N VAL A 3 -2.12 11.10 29.36
CA VAL A 3 -0.93 11.59 28.68
C VAL A 3 -0.02 10.39 28.41
N TYR A 4 0.12 10.00 27.15
CA TYR A 4 0.89 8.82 26.74
C TYR A 4 2.40 9.07 26.76
N VAL A 5 2.80 10.27 26.33
CA VAL A 5 4.17 10.80 26.38
C VAL A 5 4.09 12.17 27.01
N GLN A 6 4.88 12.40 28.04
CA GLN A 6 5.15 13.71 28.62
C GLN A 6 6.45 14.24 28.01
N HIS A 7 6.47 15.53 27.72
CA HIS A 7 7.62 16.22 27.15
C HIS A 7 7.80 17.56 27.84
N GLU A 8 9.01 17.84 28.29
CA GLU A 8 9.38 19.06 29.01
C GLU A 8 10.78 19.52 28.60
N VAL A 9 11.06 20.82 28.72
CA VAL A 9 12.36 21.43 28.34
C VAL A 9 13.05 22.03 29.57
N LEU A 10 14.19 21.47 29.95
CA LEU A 10 15.03 21.92 31.06
C LEU A 10 16.03 22.99 30.60
N GLY A 11 15.59 24.21 30.35
CA GLY A 11 16.48 25.30 29.92
C GLY A 11 17.44 25.83 31.00
N LYS A 12 18.60 26.38 30.57
CA LYS A 12 19.68 26.97 31.40
C LYS A 12 20.50 25.95 32.21
N VAL A 13 20.85 24.79 31.65
CA VAL A 13 21.93 23.95 32.19
C VAL A 13 23.28 24.60 31.81
N GLU A 14 24.21 24.74 32.75
CA GLU A 14 25.58 25.16 32.43
C GLU A 14 26.41 24.00 31.86
N ASP A 15 26.22 22.78 32.37
CA ASP A 15 26.77 21.55 31.81
C ASP A 15 25.64 20.52 31.64
N VAL A 16 25.26 20.24 30.39
CA VAL A 16 24.20 19.27 30.05
C VAL A 16 24.55 17.84 30.43
N PHE A 17 25.81 17.54 30.76
CA PHE A 17 26.26 16.23 31.25
C PHE A 17 26.30 16.11 32.78
N ASN A 18 25.99 17.17 33.52
CA ASN A 18 25.98 17.14 34.98
C ASN A 18 24.65 16.57 35.51
N ALA A 19 24.69 15.31 35.96
CA ALA A 19 23.53 14.59 36.45
C ALA A 19 22.84 15.28 37.65
N ASP A 20 23.60 15.79 38.62
CA ASP A 20 23.04 16.51 39.77
C ASP A 20 22.34 17.80 39.34
N ALA A 21 22.95 18.57 38.44
CA ALA A 21 22.38 19.83 37.91
C ALA A 21 21.04 19.62 37.16
N LEU A 22 20.85 18.45 36.55
CA LEU A 22 19.57 18.04 35.93
C LEU A 22 18.59 17.45 36.95
N TRP A 23 19.08 16.71 37.95
CA TRP A 23 18.27 16.01 38.93
C TRP A 23 17.67 16.94 39.99
N GLN A 24 18.51 17.64 40.75
CA GLN A 24 18.11 18.53 41.83
C GLN A 24 19.17 19.59 42.14
N ALA A 25 18.77 20.85 42.33
CA ALA A 25 19.68 21.95 42.64
C ALA A 25 20.43 21.69 43.97
N PRO A 26 21.78 21.78 44.01
CA PRO A 26 22.55 21.61 45.24
C PRO A 26 22.27 22.73 46.26
N GLY A 27 21.45 22.40 47.28
CA GLY A 27 21.19 23.27 48.43
C GLY A 27 19.98 24.20 48.31
N LEU A 28 19.06 24.08 49.27
CA LEU A 28 18.02 25.07 49.62
C LEU A 28 17.16 25.61 48.44
N SER A 29 16.51 24.69 47.70
CA SER A 29 15.58 25.02 46.62
C SER A 29 14.21 25.58 47.08
N LEU A 30 14.22 26.74 47.75
CA LEU A 30 13.00 27.56 47.96
C LEU A 30 12.87 28.70 46.95
N PHE A 31 13.91 28.94 46.12
CA PHE A 31 13.97 30.10 45.21
C PHE A 31 14.25 29.75 43.74
N SER A 32 14.59 28.48 43.41
CA SER A 32 14.71 28.07 42.01
C SER A 32 13.32 27.94 41.38
N ARG A 33 13.03 28.74 40.36
CA ARG A 33 11.80 28.63 39.54
C ARG A 33 11.92 27.65 38.37
N ARG A 34 13.08 26.96 38.25
CA ARG A 34 13.36 26.03 37.17
C ARG A 34 12.74 24.67 37.50
N ALA A 35 12.04 24.05 36.55
CA ALA A 35 11.69 22.63 36.66
C ALA A 35 12.97 21.78 36.57
N LEU A 36 13.07 20.75 37.40
CA LEU A 36 14.18 19.80 37.43
C LEU A 36 13.64 18.39 37.22
N LEU A 37 14.48 17.45 36.77
CA LEU A 37 14.03 16.11 36.38
C LEU A 37 13.33 15.38 37.54
N ARG A 38 13.85 15.51 38.76
CA ARG A 38 13.23 14.96 39.98
C ARG A 38 11.83 15.55 40.23
N ASP A 39 11.68 16.86 40.10
CA ASP A 39 10.40 17.55 40.30
C ASP A 39 9.36 17.17 39.25
N LEU A 40 9.79 16.92 38.00
CA LEU A 40 8.92 16.45 36.93
C LEU A 40 8.39 15.05 37.22
N LEU A 41 9.26 14.11 37.59
CA LEU A 41 8.87 12.74 37.96
C LEU A 41 7.96 12.71 39.19
N GLU A 42 8.23 13.53 40.21
CA GLU A 42 7.42 13.62 41.44
C GLU A 42 6.01 14.19 41.17
N ARG A 43 5.89 15.17 40.26
CA ARG A 43 4.59 15.78 39.89
C ARG A 43 3.79 14.95 38.90
N SER A 44 4.45 14.04 38.18
CA SER A 44 3.86 13.19 37.15
C SER A 44 4.03 11.69 37.45
N PRO A 45 3.44 11.18 38.56
CA PRO A 45 3.48 9.77 38.87
C PRO A 45 2.72 8.94 37.84
N ARG A 46 3.21 7.71 37.60
CA ARG A 46 2.62 6.74 36.69
C ARG A 46 1.28 6.20 37.18
N GLU A 47 1.11 6.07 38.49
CA GLU A 47 -0.15 5.67 39.12
C GLU A 47 -0.41 6.53 40.36
N LEU A 48 -1.66 6.92 40.55
CA LEU A 48 -2.16 7.65 41.72
C LEU A 48 -3.21 6.80 42.45
N ARG A 49 -3.10 6.72 43.78
CA ARG A 49 -4.16 6.19 44.65
C ARG A 49 -4.71 7.34 45.49
N GLY A 50 -5.79 7.96 45.00
CA GLY A 50 -6.31 9.20 45.57
C GLY A 50 -5.37 10.37 45.25
N ARG A 51 -4.69 10.92 46.27
CA ARG A 51 -3.69 11.99 46.11
C ARG A 51 -2.24 11.52 46.26
N ALA A 52 -2.01 10.25 46.59
CA ALA A 52 -0.66 9.70 46.76
C ALA A 52 -0.17 9.02 45.47
N ALA A 53 1.09 9.27 45.10
CA ALA A 53 1.78 8.51 44.07
C ALA A 53 1.97 7.06 44.54
N THR A 54 1.66 6.09 43.68
CA THR A 54 1.90 4.67 43.93
C THR A 54 2.85 4.02 42.93
N ARG A 55 3.12 4.66 41.78
CA ARG A 55 4.22 4.29 40.89
C ARG A 55 4.91 5.50 40.28
N CYS A 56 6.22 5.39 40.04
CA CYS A 56 7.01 6.28 39.19
C CYS A 56 7.13 5.71 37.75
N PHE A 57 7.60 6.51 36.81
CA PHE A 57 8.03 6.05 35.47
C PHE A 57 9.51 5.67 35.50
N SER A 58 9.87 4.43 35.15
CA SER A 58 11.25 3.94 35.18
C SER A 58 12.06 4.26 33.91
N HIS A 59 11.39 4.59 32.80
CA HIS A 59 12.02 4.82 31.49
C HIS A 59 11.97 6.30 31.10
N VAL A 60 13.13 6.89 30.83
CA VAL A 60 13.27 8.32 30.49
C VAL A 60 14.23 8.48 29.30
N THR A 61 13.82 9.28 28.33
CA THR A 61 14.68 9.73 27.22
C THR A 61 15.07 11.19 27.44
N LEU A 62 16.36 11.49 27.24
CA LEU A 62 16.92 12.83 27.21
C LEU A 62 17.37 13.16 25.79
N VAL A 63 17.11 14.40 25.36
CA VAL A 63 17.65 14.95 24.10
C VAL A 63 18.48 16.18 24.43
N LEU A 64 19.76 16.11 24.12
CA LEU A 64 20.77 17.16 24.32
C LEU A 64 21.01 17.90 22.99
N PRO A 65 21.72 19.04 22.98
CA PRO A 65 22.23 19.65 21.76
C PRO A 65 23.10 18.67 20.97
N GLN A 66 22.94 18.65 19.65
CA GLN A 66 23.70 17.74 18.78
C GLN A 66 25.21 17.96 18.91
N ASP A 67 25.65 19.23 18.93
CA ASP A 67 27.05 19.62 19.04
C ASP A 67 27.71 19.05 20.32
N ASP A 68 27.04 19.15 21.48
CA ASP A 68 27.52 18.60 22.76
C ASP A 68 27.72 17.07 22.69
N VAL A 69 26.83 16.36 22.00
CA VAL A 69 26.88 14.90 21.86
C VAL A 69 27.95 14.46 20.87
N ASP A 70 28.13 15.18 19.77
CA ASP A 70 29.21 14.90 18.82
C ASP A 70 30.59 15.26 19.39
N ASP A 71 30.71 16.34 20.17
CA ASP A 71 31.94 16.65 20.92
C ASP A 71 32.27 15.56 21.94
N ASP A 72 31.29 15.05 22.72
CA ASP A 72 31.53 13.92 23.62
C ASP A 72 31.95 12.65 22.85
N ARG A 73 31.34 12.41 21.68
CA ARG A 73 31.69 11.31 20.79
C ARG A 73 33.11 11.43 20.23
N HIS A 74 33.54 12.63 19.84
CA HIS A 74 34.85 12.89 19.26
C HIS A 74 35.97 12.92 20.31
N LEU A 75 35.72 13.55 21.47
CA LEU A 75 36.74 13.79 22.49
C LEU A 75 36.84 12.66 23.52
N THR A 76 35.72 12.06 23.94
CA THR A 76 35.69 11.04 25.02
C THR A 76 35.22 9.66 24.56
N ARG A 77 34.78 9.53 23.30
CA ARG A 77 34.09 8.34 22.75
C ARG A 77 32.75 8.08 23.45
N GLY A 78 31.99 9.13 23.73
CA GLY A 78 30.64 9.04 24.31
C GLY A 78 30.63 8.66 25.79
N ALA A 79 31.72 8.96 26.53
CA ALA A 79 31.83 8.60 27.94
C ALA A 79 30.88 9.43 28.81
N ARG A 80 30.80 10.76 28.60
CA ARG A 80 29.93 11.62 29.41
C ARG A 80 28.46 11.27 29.19
N VAL A 81 28.06 10.88 27.98
CA VAL A 81 26.72 10.31 27.71
C VAL A 81 26.44 9.07 28.57
N ARG A 82 27.38 8.11 28.64
CA ARG A 82 27.20 6.88 29.45
C ARG A 82 27.16 7.17 30.94
N ASP A 83 28.08 8.01 31.41
CA ASP A 83 28.20 8.38 32.82
C ASP A 83 26.98 9.17 33.29
N LEU A 84 26.43 10.04 32.45
CA LEU A 84 25.16 10.74 32.70
C LEU A 84 23.99 9.74 32.85
N ALA A 85 23.82 8.80 31.92
CA ALA A 85 22.74 7.80 31.99
C ALA A 85 22.84 6.95 33.27
N GLN A 86 24.04 6.49 33.62
CA GLN A 86 24.27 5.70 34.82
C GLN A 86 24.03 6.50 36.10
N SER A 87 24.49 7.76 36.15
CA SER A 87 24.33 8.63 37.32
C SER A 87 22.85 8.98 37.54
N LEU A 88 22.11 9.31 36.49
CA LEU A 88 20.67 9.56 36.58
C LEU A 88 19.88 8.30 36.95
N ALA A 89 20.28 7.11 36.48
CA ALA A 89 19.69 5.85 36.91
C ALA A 89 19.89 5.60 38.42
N ALA A 90 21.11 5.85 38.93
CA ALA A 90 21.41 5.71 40.35
C ALA A 90 20.64 6.71 41.23
N LEU A 91 20.55 7.99 40.82
CA LEU A 91 19.79 9.02 41.53
C LEU A 91 18.28 8.70 41.54
N HIS A 92 17.73 8.24 40.41
CA HIS A 92 16.33 7.83 40.31
C HIS A 92 16.03 6.62 41.21
N GLN A 93 16.87 5.57 41.16
CA GLN A 93 16.71 4.38 41.99
C GLN A 93 16.81 4.69 43.49
N LYS A 94 17.65 5.66 43.87
CA LYS A 94 17.81 6.15 45.24
C LYS A 94 16.58 6.91 45.74
N ASP A 95 16.07 7.87 44.95
CA ASP A 95 15.02 8.79 45.41
C ASP A 95 13.60 8.22 45.23
N PHE A 96 13.38 7.35 44.24
CA PHE A 96 12.05 6.79 43.91
C PHE A 96 11.98 5.25 43.99
N GLY A 97 12.98 4.59 44.57
CA GLY A 97 13.09 3.12 44.62
C GLY A 97 11.81 2.39 45.05
N ASP A 98 11.18 2.86 46.12
CA ASP A 98 9.93 2.31 46.67
C ASP A 98 8.72 2.42 45.71
N LEU A 99 8.75 3.39 44.78
CA LEU A 99 7.71 3.66 43.79
C LEU A 99 7.97 3.01 42.43
N LEU A 100 9.12 2.36 42.22
CA LEU A 100 9.39 1.65 40.96
C LEU A 100 8.69 0.28 40.90
N GLY A 101 8.33 -0.30 42.05
CA GLY A 101 7.61 -1.58 42.11
C GLY A 101 8.38 -2.77 41.53
N GLY A 102 9.72 -2.67 41.44
CA GLY A 102 10.60 -3.66 40.82
C GLY A 102 10.96 -3.39 39.35
N ASP A 103 10.40 -2.35 38.73
CA ASP A 103 10.77 -1.96 37.36
C ASP A 103 12.21 -1.40 37.31
N GLU A 104 13.02 -1.86 36.35
CA GLU A 104 14.40 -1.38 36.16
C GLU A 104 14.42 0.05 35.60
N VAL A 105 15.21 0.94 36.21
CA VAL A 105 15.40 2.31 35.70
C VAL A 105 16.29 2.30 34.47
N ARG A 106 15.83 2.91 33.37
CA ARG A 106 16.59 3.03 32.13
C ARG A 106 16.56 4.46 31.62
N TYR A 107 17.73 4.95 31.20
CA TYR A 107 17.91 6.23 30.54
C TYR A 107 18.45 6.03 29.14
N PHE A 108 17.87 6.73 28.17
CA PHE A 108 18.41 6.87 26.82
C PHE A 108 18.72 8.33 26.55
N ILE A 109 19.88 8.61 25.97
CA ILE A 109 20.36 9.96 25.69
C ILE A 109 20.67 10.04 24.20
N SER A 110 20.25 11.13 23.57
CA SER A 110 20.39 11.39 22.14
C SER A 110 20.72 12.87 21.89
N GLY A 111 21.31 13.19 20.74
CA GLY A 111 21.45 14.55 20.25
C GLY A 111 20.35 14.90 19.25
N ASP A 112 20.01 16.18 19.13
CA ASP A 112 19.14 16.72 18.09
C ASP A 112 19.53 18.19 17.79
N GLU A 113 19.67 18.54 16.50
CA GLU A 113 20.10 19.87 16.04
C GLU A 113 19.13 21.00 16.44
N ARG A 114 17.90 20.64 16.84
CA ARG A 114 16.85 21.59 17.24
C ARG A 114 16.92 21.99 18.71
N ILE A 115 17.80 21.39 19.51
CA ILE A 115 17.96 21.74 20.93
C ILE A 115 18.98 22.86 21.06
N ALA A 116 18.59 23.97 21.70
CA ALA A 116 19.51 25.09 21.90
C ALA A 116 20.57 24.76 22.96
N PRO A 117 21.79 25.34 22.88
CA PRO A 117 22.84 25.14 23.88
C PRO A 117 22.36 25.43 25.31
N GLY A 118 22.63 24.51 26.23
CA GLY A 118 22.16 24.60 27.62
C GLY A 118 20.66 24.30 27.82
N GLU A 119 19.96 23.79 26.81
CA GLU A 119 18.63 23.16 26.96
C GLU A 119 18.73 21.64 26.90
N VAL A 120 17.83 20.95 27.61
CA VAL A 120 17.70 19.49 27.58
C VAL A 120 16.22 19.14 27.51
N GLN A 121 15.80 18.40 26.49
CA GLN A 121 14.44 17.86 26.46
C GLN A 121 14.38 16.56 27.26
N VAL A 122 13.31 16.38 28.02
CA VAL A 122 13.01 15.16 28.76
C VAL A 122 11.72 14.57 28.20
N LYS A 123 11.72 13.25 27.95
CA LYS A 123 10.53 12.48 27.56
C LYS A 123 10.37 11.25 28.43
N PHE A 124 9.18 11.07 29.00
CA PHE A 124 8.80 9.90 29.79
C PHE A 124 7.28 9.70 29.71
N GLY A 125 6.75 8.56 30.16
CA GLY A 125 5.30 8.31 30.14
C GLY A 125 4.95 6.86 29.81
N HIS A 126 3.65 6.55 29.72
CA HIS A 126 3.18 5.18 29.53
C HIS A 126 3.56 4.57 28.17
N ALA A 127 3.83 5.39 27.15
CA ALA A 127 4.26 4.97 25.83
C ALA A 127 5.76 5.22 25.57
N VAL A 128 6.54 5.63 26.58
CA VAL A 128 8.00 5.70 26.50
C VAL A 128 8.57 4.39 27.05
N TYR A 129 9.27 3.64 26.20
CA TYR A 129 9.81 2.35 26.56
C TYR A 129 11.24 2.19 26.03
N LEU A 130 12.15 1.74 26.90
CA LEU A 130 13.53 1.46 26.56
C LEU A 130 13.79 -0.04 26.74
N PRO A 131 14.15 -0.77 25.67
CA PRO A 131 14.32 -2.23 25.74
C PRO A 131 15.49 -2.65 26.62
N ALA A 132 15.38 -3.85 27.19
CA ALA A 132 16.46 -4.45 27.97
C ALA A 132 17.64 -4.83 27.05
N PRO A 133 18.88 -4.89 27.58
CA PRO A 133 20.00 -5.47 26.85
C PRO A 133 19.68 -6.89 26.35
N GLY A 134 19.69 -7.09 25.04
CA GLY A 134 19.35 -8.37 24.40
C GLY A 134 17.86 -8.68 24.24
N GLU A 135 16.95 -7.77 24.63
CA GLU A 135 15.51 -7.94 24.39
C GLU A 135 15.20 -7.97 22.89
N GLN A 136 14.50 -9.01 22.46
CA GLN A 136 14.18 -9.22 21.05
C GLN A 136 12.93 -8.43 20.65
N VAL A 137 12.95 -7.86 19.44
CA VAL A 137 11.78 -7.21 18.84
C VAL A 137 10.65 -8.24 18.72
N GLN A 138 9.44 -7.90 19.15
CA GLN A 138 8.24 -8.72 19.00
C GLN A 138 7.51 -8.38 17.69
N TYR A 139 7.37 -7.09 17.37
CA TYR A 139 6.74 -6.62 16.14
C TYR A 139 7.56 -5.52 15.46
N THR A 140 7.64 -5.58 14.13
CA THR A 140 8.13 -4.50 13.28
C THR A 140 6.95 -3.82 12.61
N VAL A 141 6.85 -2.50 12.77
CA VAL A 141 5.84 -1.65 12.13
C VAL A 141 6.47 -0.94 10.94
N THR A 142 5.81 -1.01 9.80
CA THR A 142 6.21 -0.36 8.54
C THR A 142 5.03 0.41 7.96
N ALA A 143 5.31 1.52 7.27
CA ALA A 143 4.30 2.34 6.60
C ALA A 143 4.58 2.46 5.09
N SER A 144 3.53 2.65 4.31
CA SER A 144 3.60 2.91 2.87
C SER A 144 2.45 3.82 2.43
N ARG A 145 2.61 4.55 1.33
CA ARG A 145 1.51 5.32 0.70
C ARG A 145 0.94 4.61 -0.53
N ASP A 146 1.76 3.76 -1.15
CA ASP A 146 1.55 3.15 -2.47
C ASP A 146 1.53 1.61 -2.43
N SER A 147 1.78 0.99 -1.27
CA SER A 147 1.98 -0.45 -1.00
C SER A 147 3.17 -1.11 -1.70
N ALA A 148 3.93 -0.36 -2.49
CA ALA A 148 5.13 -0.83 -3.18
C ALA A 148 6.38 -0.60 -2.32
N ILE A 149 6.52 0.60 -1.77
CA ILE A 149 7.67 1.01 -0.96
C ILE A 149 7.25 1.04 0.51
N TRP A 150 7.87 0.20 1.34
CA TRP A 150 7.56 0.09 2.77
C TRP A 150 8.72 0.61 3.62
N GLN A 151 8.47 1.68 4.37
CA GLN A 151 9.45 2.34 5.23
C GLN A 151 9.28 1.88 6.69
N PRO A 152 10.37 1.64 7.45
CA PRO A 152 10.27 1.31 8.87
C PRO A 152 9.74 2.49 9.67
N VAL A 153 8.82 2.22 10.60
CA VAL A 153 8.27 3.20 11.54
C VAL A 153 8.85 2.97 12.93
N CYS A 154 8.67 1.78 13.49
CA CYS A 154 9.17 1.44 14.81
C CYS A 154 9.25 -0.08 15.05
N ALA A 155 10.02 -0.47 16.05
CA ALA A 155 9.94 -1.78 16.68
C ALA A 155 9.06 -1.72 17.94
N ILE A 156 8.45 -2.84 18.32
CA ILE A 156 7.72 -3.03 19.57
C ILE A 156 8.28 -4.26 20.27
N TYR A 157 8.52 -4.14 21.57
CA TYR A 157 9.13 -5.17 22.41
C TYR A 157 8.08 -5.88 23.32
N PRO A 158 8.33 -7.12 23.78
CA PRO A 158 7.37 -7.90 24.57
C PRO A 158 6.81 -7.19 25.81
N ASN A 159 7.62 -6.37 26.47
CA ASN A 159 7.23 -5.63 27.68
C ASN A 159 6.79 -4.18 27.39
N GLN A 160 6.83 -3.75 26.12
CA GLN A 160 6.36 -2.43 25.70
C GLN A 160 4.84 -2.46 25.52
N ARG A 161 4.10 -2.07 26.55
CA ARG A 161 2.62 -2.11 26.51
C ARG A 161 1.99 -1.11 25.54
N LEU A 162 2.52 0.11 25.45
CA LEU A 162 1.95 1.17 24.60
C LEU A 162 3.01 1.76 23.68
N THR A 163 2.61 2.06 22.45
CA THR A 163 3.40 2.82 21.48
C THR A 163 2.49 3.84 20.81
N LEU A 164 2.84 5.12 20.86
CA LEU A 164 2.11 6.19 20.18
C LEU A 164 2.88 6.64 18.94
N VAL A 165 2.26 6.52 17.77
CA VAL A 165 2.79 6.94 16.47
C VAL A 165 2.03 8.19 16.01
N GLY A 166 2.73 9.21 15.52
CA GLY A 166 2.10 10.46 15.07
C GLY A 166 3.04 11.35 14.25
N MET A 167 2.67 12.62 14.07
CA MET A 167 3.52 13.60 13.36
C MET A 167 4.57 14.25 14.27
N ASP A 168 4.19 14.57 15.51
CA ASP A 168 5.00 15.41 16.40
C ASP A 168 5.92 14.58 17.31
N PRO A 169 7.25 14.75 17.23
CA PRO A 169 8.20 14.05 18.09
C PRO A 169 8.13 14.45 19.56
N ALA A 170 7.49 15.57 19.94
CA ALA A 170 7.27 15.91 21.35
C ALA A 170 6.16 15.04 21.97
N ASN A 171 5.07 14.81 21.23
CA ASN A 171 3.85 14.16 21.73
C ASN A 171 3.69 12.68 21.34
N ALA A 172 4.51 12.14 20.43
CA ALA A 172 4.50 10.72 20.03
C ALA A 172 5.74 9.96 20.55
N THR A 173 5.63 8.64 20.73
CA THR A 173 6.78 7.74 20.93
C THR A 173 7.67 7.73 19.69
N PHE A 174 7.05 7.66 18.51
CA PHE A 174 7.72 7.69 17.22
C PHE A 174 7.00 8.66 16.27
N ALA A 175 7.73 9.67 15.81
CA ALA A 175 7.26 10.58 14.77
C ALA A 175 7.49 9.95 13.39
N VAL A 176 6.48 9.99 12.52
CA VAL A 176 6.56 9.50 11.14
C VAL A 176 6.71 10.69 10.19
N PRO A 177 7.84 10.81 9.46
CA PRO A 177 7.97 11.83 8.42
C PRO A 177 6.85 11.74 7.39
N GLY A 178 6.19 12.87 7.12
CA GLY A 178 5.06 12.92 6.18
C GLY A 178 3.76 12.29 6.71
N TRP A 179 3.60 12.17 8.03
CA TRP A 179 2.33 11.75 8.65
C TRP A 179 1.16 12.63 8.18
N PRO A 180 0.12 12.04 7.53
CA PRO A 180 -0.86 12.83 6.79
C PRO A 180 -2.04 13.35 7.62
N PHE A 181 -2.18 12.93 8.89
CA PHE A 181 -3.38 13.19 9.72
C PHE A 181 -3.23 14.39 10.68
N GLY A 182 -2.25 15.27 10.43
CA GLY A 182 -1.99 16.46 11.23
C GLY A 182 -1.24 16.19 12.55
N PRO A 183 -1.00 17.24 13.37
CA PRO A 183 -0.27 17.13 14.63
C PRO A 183 -1.04 16.34 15.70
N ASP A 184 -2.35 16.55 15.81
CA ASP A 184 -3.17 15.98 16.88
C ASP A 184 -3.57 14.52 16.65
N GLY A 185 -3.59 14.08 15.38
CA GLY A 185 -3.96 12.72 15.02
C GLY A 185 -2.80 11.75 15.23
N GLY A 186 -2.95 10.79 16.14
CA GLY A 186 -2.00 9.70 16.39
C GLY A 186 -2.66 8.32 16.39
N LEU A 187 -1.84 7.29 16.18
CA LEU A 187 -2.21 5.89 16.33
C LEU A 187 -1.56 5.34 17.60
N LEU A 188 -2.37 4.86 18.54
CA LEU A 188 -1.92 4.12 19.71
C LEU A 188 -1.95 2.62 19.39
N LEU A 189 -0.81 1.96 19.54
CA LEU A 189 -0.67 0.52 19.45
C LEU A 189 -0.60 -0.03 20.88
N VAL A 190 -1.43 -1.03 21.20
CA VAL A 190 -1.57 -1.61 22.53
C VAL A 190 -1.16 -3.08 22.49
N ASN A 191 -0.16 -3.42 23.30
CA ASN A 191 0.44 -4.74 23.42
C ASN A 191 0.19 -5.26 24.84
N ASP A 192 -0.91 -5.95 25.06
CA ASP A 192 -1.24 -6.50 26.38
C ASP A 192 -0.47 -7.80 26.73
N GLY A 193 0.53 -8.18 25.93
CA GLY A 193 1.52 -9.20 26.28
C GLY A 193 2.09 -9.97 25.08
N PRO A 194 3.08 -10.87 25.31
CA PRO A 194 3.74 -11.63 24.24
C PRO A 194 2.75 -12.45 23.38
N GLU A 195 1.71 -13.01 24.00
CA GLU A 195 0.71 -13.85 23.33
C GLU A 195 -0.57 -13.10 22.91
N ALA A 196 -0.70 -11.83 23.27
CA ALA A 196 -1.83 -11.01 22.86
C ALA A 196 -1.66 -10.53 21.40
N PRO A 197 -2.75 -10.42 20.62
CA PRO A 197 -2.73 -9.65 19.38
C PRO A 197 -2.51 -8.17 19.70
N LEU A 198 -1.74 -7.49 18.85
CA LEU A 198 -1.50 -6.06 18.98
C LEU A 198 -2.76 -5.27 18.54
N GLU A 199 -3.38 -4.53 19.47
CA GLU A 199 -4.54 -3.69 19.14
C GLU A 199 -4.13 -2.32 18.61
N LEU A 200 -4.95 -1.74 17.73
CA LEU A 200 -4.75 -0.42 17.15
C LEU A 200 -5.92 0.50 17.52
N GLN A 201 -5.62 1.67 18.05
CA GLN A 201 -6.61 2.65 18.52
C GLN A 201 -6.26 4.06 18.03
N VAL A 202 -7.19 4.70 17.32
CA VAL A 202 -7.01 6.09 16.86
C VAL A 202 -7.21 7.07 18.03
N ARG A 203 -6.32 8.07 18.12
CA ARG A 203 -6.28 9.07 19.20
C ARG A 203 -6.05 10.48 18.64
N PRO A 204 -6.85 11.51 19.01
CA PRO A 204 -8.20 11.42 19.59
C PRO A 204 -9.08 10.43 18.80
N LYS A 205 -10.10 9.89 19.47
CA LYS A 205 -11.02 8.97 18.79
C LYS A 205 -11.65 9.68 17.59
N ASP A 206 -11.82 8.95 16.50
CA ASP A 206 -12.48 9.40 15.28
C ASP A 206 -11.73 10.53 14.50
N SER A 207 -10.46 10.84 14.81
CA SER A 207 -9.64 11.83 14.08
C SER A 207 -9.31 11.41 12.63
N PHE A 208 -9.05 10.13 12.42
CA PHE A 208 -8.94 9.46 11.11
C PHE A 208 -9.56 8.05 11.20
N ASP A 209 -9.86 7.45 10.06
CA ASP A 209 -10.38 6.07 10.02
C ASP A 209 -9.21 5.09 9.90
N CYS A 210 -9.30 3.94 10.57
CA CYS A 210 -8.29 2.87 10.54
C CYS A 210 -9.01 1.53 10.38
N VAL A 211 -8.79 0.84 9.26
CA VAL A 211 -9.48 -0.42 8.91
C VAL A 211 -8.46 -1.47 8.50
N PHE A 212 -8.59 -2.70 9.00
CA PHE A 212 -7.74 -3.80 8.55
C PHE A 212 -8.22 -4.36 7.20
N ASP A 213 -7.33 -4.40 6.21
CA ASP A 213 -7.56 -5.09 4.95
C ASP A 213 -6.98 -6.51 5.04
N ALA A 214 -7.86 -7.48 5.26
CA ALA A 214 -7.49 -8.89 5.37
C ALA A 214 -7.03 -9.52 4.04
N ALA A 215 -7.38 -8.96 2.89
CA ALA A 215 -6.93 -9.47 1.59
C ALA A 215 -5.46 -9.10 1.34
N ASN A 216 -5.06 -7.89 1.73
CA ASN A 216 -3.70 -7.39 1.53
C ASN A 216 -2.78 -7.52 2.77
N GLY A 217 -3.33 -7.81 3.96
CA GLY A 217 -2.57 -8.05 5.19
C GLY A 217 -1.97 -6.78 5.83
N TYR A 218 -2.62 -5.63 5.66
CA TYR A 218 -2.21 -4.36 6.27
C TYR A 218 -3.42 -3.52 6.69
N TYR A 219 -3.18 -2.54 7.57
CA TYR A 219 -4.18 -1.54 7.94
C TYR A 219 -4.18 -0.39 6.94
N VAL A 220 -5.36 0.12 6.61
CA VAL A 220 -5.58 1.30 5.78
C VAL A 220 -6.06 2.43 6.68
N LEU A 221 -5.25 3.48 6.80
CA LEU A 221 -5.55 4.70 7.55
C LEU A 221 -5.99 5.79 6.56
N ARG A 222 -7.12 6.44 6.79
CA ARG A 222 -7.69 7.49 5.90
C ARG A 222 -8.05 8.75 6.68
N GLY A 223 -7.58 9.90 6.18
CA GLY A 223 -7.89 11.22 6.73
C GLY A 223 -9.35 11.62 6.46
N LYS A 224 -9.87 12.51 7.30
CA LYS A 224 -11.23 13.05 7.18
C LYS A 224 -11.19 14.47 6.61
N GLY A 225 -12.07 14.75 5.63
CA GLY A 225 -12.19 16.07 5.00
C GLY A 225 -11.61 16.14 3.58
N ALA A 226 -11.26 17.35 3.15
CA ALA A 226 -10.95 17.65 1.74
C ALA A 226 -9.65 17.01 1.22
N SER A 227 -8.74 16.61 2.09
CA SER A 227 -7.56 15.84 1.73
C SER A 227 -7.79 14.37 2.09
N ALA A 228 -8.22 13.57 1.09
CA ALA A 228 -8.36 12.12 1.20
C ALA A 228 -6.98 11.43 1.24
N GLN A 229 -6.13 11.85 2.18
CA GLN A 229 -4.80 11.29 2.35
C GLN A 229 -4.89 9.94 3.02
N ARG A 230 -4.06 9.01 2.55
CA ARG A 230 -4.02 7.63 2.98
C ARG A 230 -2.62 7.22 3.38
N LEU A 231 -2.55 6.44 4.45
CA LEU A 231 -1.35 5.73 4.87
C LEU A 231 -1.70 4.25 5.05
N LEU A 232 -0.84 3.36 4.59
CA LEU A 232 -0.95 1.93 4.80
C LEU A 232 0.04 1.55 5.89
N LEU A 233 -0.37 0.71 6.84
CA LEU A 233 0.46 0.28 7.97
C LEU A 233 0.50 -1.23 8.05
N LYS A 234 1.69 -1.81 7.89
CA LYS A 234 1.92 -3.25 7.97
C LYS A 234 2.72 -3.58 9.21
N ILE A 235 2.18 -4.50 10.00
CA ILE A 235 2.75 -4.94 11.28
C ILE A 235 3.11 -6.41 11.13
N SER A 236 4.38 -6.74 11.33
CA SER A 236 4.92 -8.08 11.15
C SER A 236 5.51 -8.58 12.46
N ARG A 237 5.06 -9.73 12.95
CA ARG A 237 5.65 -10.37 14.15
C ARG A 237 7.04 -10.91 13.80
N ALA A 238 8.04 -10.59 14.61
CA ALA A 238 9.38 -11.11 14.43
C ALA A 238 9.36 -12.65 14.54
N GLY A 239 10.18 -13.33 13.72
CA GLY A 239 10.19 -14.80 13.64
C GLY A 239 9.04 -15.44 12.86
N ALA A 240 8.02 -14.68 12.42
CA ALA A 240 6.93 -15.23 11.58
C ALA A 240 7.33 -15.48 10.11
N GLY A 241 8.46 -14.94 9.67
CA GLY A 241 8.97 -15.13 8.31
C GLY A 241 9.64 -16.48 8.10
N LEU A 242 8.84 -17.54 7.84
CA LEU A 242 9.22 -18.73 7.05
C LEU A 242 8.10 -19.80 6.89
N LYS A 243 6.81 -19.46 7.08
CA LYS A 243 5.70 -20.37 6.72
C LYS A 243 4.71 -19.71 5.75
N PRO A 244 4.38 -20.35 4.60
CA PRO A 244 3.22 -19.93 3.81
C PRO A 244 1.93 -20.14 4.63
N PRO A 245 0.87 -19.36 4.38
CA PRO A 245 -0.38 -19.46 5.13
C PRO A 245 -1.10 -20.77 4.81
N VAL A 246 -0.87 -21.78 5.65
CA VAL A 246 -1.79 -22.94 5.74
C VAL A 246 -3.06 -22.43 6.38
N SER A 247 -4.18 -22.53 5.67
CA SER A 247 -5.49 -22.09 6.14
C SER A 247 -5.83 -22.75 7.47
N ALA A 248 -5.80 -21.98 8.55
CA ALA A 248 -6.22 -22.42 9.87
C ALA A 248 -7.75 -22.47 9.88
N ALA A 249 -8.31 -23.66 9.65
CA ALA A 249 -9.74 -23.89 9.70
C ALA A 249 -10.28 -23.58 11.11
N ALA A 250 -10.94 -22.43 11.26
CA ALA A 250 -11.68 -22.11 12.47
C ALA A 250 -12.90 -23.03 12.56
N ALA A 251 -12.85 -24.01 13.45
CA ALA A 251 -13.98 -24.87 13.77
C ALA A 251 -14.91 -24.15 14.78
N PRO A 252 -16.16 -23.81 14.40
CA PRO A 252 -17.11 -23.27 15.36
C PRO A 252 -17.77 -24.41 16.14
N VAL A 253 -17.55 -24.46 17.46
CA VAL A 253 -18.39 -25.26 18.36
C VAL A 253 -19.68 -24.48 18.58
N ALA A 254 -20.78 -24.95 18.00
CA ALA A 254 -22.13 -24.47 18.27
C ALA A 254 -23.07 -25.66 18.53
N PRO A 255 -23.90 -25.63 19.60
CA PRO A 255 -24.89 -26.66 19.84
C PRO A 255 -26.07 -26.55 18.85
N ALA A 256 -26.69 -27.68 18.53
CA ALA A 256 -27.69 -27.78 17.47
C ALA A 256 -29.04 -27.13 17.81
N THR A 257 -29.66 -26.51 16.80
CA THR A 257 -31.13 -26.40 16.68
C THR A 257 -31.52 -26.22 15.20
N ALA A 258 -32.65 -26.82 14.81
CA ALA A 258 -33.07 -26.95 13.40
C ALA A 258 -33.78 -25.69 12.85
N PRO A 259 -33.88 -25.50 11.52
CA PRO A 259 -34.14 -24.20 10.91
C PRO A 259 -35.63 -23.88 10.71
N GLN A 260 -35.98 -22.59 10.74
CA GLN A 260 -37.24 -22.09 10.19
C GLN A 260 -37.06 -20.88 9.25
N ARG A 261 -37.97 -20.85 8.28
CA ARG A 261 -38.00 -20.09 7.03
C ARG A 261 -37.91 -18.57 7.19
N SER A 262 -37.31 -17.92 6.20
CA SER A 262 -37.51 -16.50 5.90
C SER A 262 -38.94 -16.20 5.45
N PRO A 263 -39.38 -14.93 5.55
CA PRO A 263 -39.57 -14.18 4.31
C PRO A 263 -38.94 -12.77 4.34
N ALA A 264 -38.92 -12.15 3.16
CA ALA A 264 -38.31 -10.85 2.90
C ALA A 264 -39.29 -9.67 3.06
N VAL A 265 -38.86 -8.51 2.54
CA VAL A 265 -39.59 -7.24 2.36
C VAL A 265 -39.56 -6.32 3.58
N TRP A 266 -39.07 -5.09 3.36
CA TRP A 266 -39.83 -3.82 3.52
C TRP A 266 -38.99 -2.66 2.97
N LYS A 267 -39.42 -2.10 1.83
CA LYS A 267 -39.00 -0.78 1.35
C LYS A 267 -40.05 0.23 1.85
N SER A 268 -39.63 1.42 2.25
CA SER A 268 -40.54 2.52 2.57
C SER A 268 -40.04 3.84 1.99
N ARG A 269 -40.81 4.44 1.08
CA ARG A 269 -40.81 5.89 0.79
C ARG A 269 -42.02 6.31 -0.06
N SER A 270 -42.92 7.08 0.55
CA SER A 270 -43.85 8.07 -0.03
C SER A 270 -44.56 8.72 1.18
N SER A 271 -44.74 10.04 1.36
CA SER A 271 -44.89 11.22 0.49
C SER A 271 -46.30 11.38 -0.12
N THR A 272 -47.06 12.31 0.44
CA THR A 272 -48.44 12.70 0.07
C THR A 272 -48.63 14.23 0.36
N PRO A 273 -49.69 14.89 -0.17
CA PRO A 273 -49.55 16.19 -0.88
C PRO A 273 -50.22 17.36 -0.09
N PRO A 274 -50.88 18.42 -0.64
CA PRO A 274 -51.89 18.52 -1.74
C PRO A 274 -51.59 19.67 -2.75
N ALA A 275 -52.44 20.23 -3.64
CA ALA A 275 -53.92 20.27 -3.76
C ALA A 275 -54.46 20.62 -5.18
N ASP A 276 -55.75 20.34 -5.39
CA ASP A 276 -56.82 20.98 -6.20
C ASP A 276 -56.54 21.50 -7.64
N LEU A 277 -57.26 21.08 -8.71
CA LEU A 277 -58.70 21.03 -9.02
C LEU A 277 -59.35 22.38 -9.46
N THR A 278 -59.56 22.57 -10.78
CA THR A 278 -60.80 23.12 -11.41
C THR A 278 -60.75 23.10 -12.96
N ALA A 279 -61.85 23.44 -13.65
CA ALA A 279 -62.08 23.30 -15.10
C ALA A 279 -62.86 24.53 -15.69
N MET A 280 -63.33 24.63 -16.95
CA MET A 280 -63.61 23.64 -18.01
C MET A 280 -63.42 24.25 -19.46
N PRO A 281 -64.17 24.01 -20.58
CA PRO A 281 -63.54 23.92 -21.93
C PRO A 281 -64.23 24.75 -23.09
N LEU A 282 -64.18 24.22 -24.34
CA LEU A 282 -64.74 24.66 -25.65
C LEU A 282 -63.90 25.70 -26.45
N ALA A 283 -63.87 25.73 -27.80
CA ALA A 283 -64.18 24.76 -28.88
C ALA A 283 -63.61 25.25 -30.24
N ALA A 284 -63.54 24.40 -31.27
CA ALA A 284 -62.99 24.69 -32.62
C ALA A 284 -64.00 25.41 -33.57
N PRO A 285 -63.59 25.92 -34.75
CA PRO A 285 -63.46 25.05 -35.95
C PRO A 285 -62.34 25.42 -36.97
N ALA A 286 -62.08 24.50 -37.93
CA ALA A 286 -61.22 24.69 -39.12
C ALA A 286 -62.01 25.26 -40.33
N PRO A 287 -61.39 25.54 -41.51
CA PRO A 287 -61.39 24.50 -42.58
C PRO A 287 -60.27 24.56 -43.70
N VAL A 288 -59.95 23.39 -44.28
CA VAL A 288 -59.74 23.09 -45.76
C VAL A 288 -58.48 23.70 -46.47
N ALA A 289 -57.70 23.04 -47.37
CA ALA A 289 -57.98 21.96 -48.36
C ALA A 289 -56.77 21.11 -48.90
N THR A 290 -56.98 19.79 -49.13
CA THR A 290 -56.55 18.93 -50.29
C THR A 290 -55.06 18.51 -50.56
N PRO A 291 -54.77 17.36 -51.28
CA PRO A 291 -53.92 16.30 -50.69
C PRO A 291 -52.92 15.52 -51.62
N ALA A 292 -52.28 14.49 -51.02
CA ALA A 292 -51.71 13.25 -51.61
C ALA A 292 -50.36 13.31 -52.40
N PRO A 293 -49.63 12.17 -52.57
CA PRO A 293 -49.89 10.79 -52.10
C PRO A 293 -48.83 10.21 -51.13
N ALA A 294 -49.08 8.99 -50.62
CA ALA A 294 -48.15 8.22 -49.78
C ALA A 294 -47.38 7.16 -50.57
N PRO A 295 -46.19 6.74 -50.11
CA PRO A 295 -45.65 5.40 -50.29
C PRO A 295 -45.82 4.53 -49.03
N THR A 296 -45.86 3.21 -49.24
CA THR A 296 -46.08 2.15 -48.25
C THR A 296 -44.92 1.96 -47.24
N PRO A 297 -45.18 1.32 -46.07
CA PRO A 297 -44.13 1.04 -45.09
C PRO A 297 -43.27 -0.14 -45.55
N GLU A 298 -41.98 0.11 -45.83
CA GLU A 298 -41.01 -0.97 -46.03
C GLU A 298 -40.51 -1.51 -44.68
N ALA A 299 -40.83 -2.79 -44.47
CA ALA A 299 -40.22 -3.78 -43.59
C ALA A 299 -39.19 -3.29 -42.54
N ASP A 300 -39.68 -3.18 -41.30
CA ASP A 300 -39.14 -3.87 -40.12
C ASP A 300 -37.66 -4.33 -40.21
N ALA A 301 -36.74 -3.36 -40.13
CA ALA A 301 -35.32 -3.62 -39.95
C ALA A 301 -35.07 -4.14 -38.53
N THR A 302 -35.25 -5.45 -38.36
CA THR A 302 -35.04 -6.20 -37.12
C THR A 302 -33.76 -5.75 -36.41
N TYR A 303 -33.91 -5.12 -35.25
CA TYR A 303 -32.79 -4.74 -34.37
C TYR A 303 -32.23 -6.00 -33.70
N ALA A 304 -31.49 -6.81 -34.46
CA ALA A 304 -30.71 -7.90 -33.92
C ALA A 304 -29.56 -7.31 -33.06
N PRO A 305 -29.39 -7.72 -31.79
CA PRO A 305 -28.21 -7.37 -31.03
C PRO A 305 -27.02 -8.11 -31.62
N VAL A 306 -26.34 -7.47 -32.58
CA VAL A 306 -25.09 -7.98 -33.15
C VAL A 306 -24.09 -8.12 -32.01
N ALA A 307 -23.73 -9.36 -31.68
CA ALA A 307 -22.73 -9.67 -30.67
C ALA A 307 -21.43 -8.93 -31.03
N ARG A 308 -21.07 -7.93 -30.22
CA ARG A 308 -19.89 -7.09 -30.46
C ARG A 308 -18.70 -7.76 -29.81
N HIS A 309 -18.17 -8.77 -30.48
CA HIS A 309 -16.93 -9.41 -30.06
C HIS A 309 -15.83 -8.37 -29.83
N ARG A 310 -14.96 -8.60 -28.87
CA ARG A 310 -14.03 -7.59 -28.36
C ARG A 310 -12.73 -8.23 -27.93
N MET A 311 -11.63 -7.56 -28.26
CA MET A 311 -10.28 -7.94 -27.83
C MET A 311 -9.80 -6.93 -26.79
N THR A 312 -9.43 -7.41 -25.60
CA THR A 312 -9.00 -6.58 -24.46
C THR A 312 -7.61 -6.99 -24.00
N LEU A 313 -6.70 -6.05 -23.77
CA LEU A 313 -5.41 -6.34 -23.15
C LEU A 313 -5.62 -6.56 -21.63
N ALA A 314 -5.67 -7.81 -21.18
CA ALA A 314 -5.95 -8.13 -19.78
C ALA A 314 -4.72 -8.09 -18.87
N ALA A 315 -3.54 -8.40 -19.43
CA ALA A 315 -2.27 -8.37 -18.70
C ALA A 315 -1.09 -8.12 -19.65
N LEU A 316 0.04 -7.71 -19.07
CA LEU A 316 1.34 -7.69 -19.73
C LEU A 316 2.19 -8.87 -19.24
N ALA A 317 2.61 -9.73 -20.15
CA ALA A 317 3.55 -10.81 -19.88
C ALA A 317 4.98 -10.23 -19.84
N LEU A 318 5.50 -10.05 -18.63
CA LEU A 318 6.78 -9.40 -18.37
C LEU A 318 7.94 -10.34 -18.77
N PRO A 319 8.74 -10.03 -19.81
CA PRO A 319 9.72 -10.95 -20.37
C PRO A 319 10.95 -11.14 -19.47
N ARG A 320 11.59 -12.31 -19.58
CA ARG A 320 12.98 -12.48 -19.14
C ARG A 320 13.92 -11.77 -20.11
N LEU A 321 14.49 -10.65 -19.69
CA LEU A 321 15.44 -9.86 -20.51
C LEU A 321 16.77 -10.58 -20.68
N SER A 322 17.13 -11.47 -19.76
CA SER A 322 18.30 -12.35 -19.84
C SER A 322 18.35 -13.20 -21.12
N ARG A 323 17.20 -13.42 -21.79
CA ARG A 323 17.05 -14.11 -23.09
C ARG A 323 17.27 -13.21 -24.31
N TYR A 324 17.33 -11.90 -24.11
CA TYR A 324 17.50 -10.89 -25.14
C TYR A 324 18.80 -10.09 -24.97
N ARG A 325 19.77 -10.60 -24.17
CA ARG A 325 21.07 -9.95 -23.91
C ARG A 325 21.79 -9.50 -25.18
N ASP A 326 21.73 -10.32 -26.24
CA ASP A 326 22.38 -10.04 -27.53
C ASP A 326 21.74 -8.87 -28.30
N THR A 327 20.57 -8.39 -27.85
CA THR A 327 19.89 -7.21 -28.40
C THR A 327 20.35 -5.89 -27.76
N GLY A 328 21.15 -5.94 -26.69
CA GLY A 328 21.58 -4.77 -25.92
C GLY A 328 20.60 -4.31 -24.82
N ALA A 329 19.45 -4.97 -24.68
CA ALA A 329 18.39 -4.55 -23.76
C ALA A 329 18.79 -4.76 -22.30
N GLN A 330 18.89 -3.67 -21.54
CA GLN A 330 19.27 -3.65 -20.12
C GLN A 330 18.09 -3.57 -19.16
N ALA A 331 16.98 -2.96 -19.59
CA ALA A 331 15.78 -2.85 -18.79
C ALA A 331 14.54 -2.69 -19.66
N LEU A 332 13.42 -3.23 -19.20
CA LEU A 332 12.08 -2.96 -19.72
C LEU A 332 11.28 -2.38 -18.56
N GLU A 333 10.69 -1.21 -18.78
CA GLU A 333 9.95 -0.48 -17.75
C GLU A 333 8.59 -0.02 -18.30
N VAL A 334 7.53 -0.30 -17.55
CA VAL A 334 6.14 0.06 -17.90
C VAL A 334 5.56 0.90 -16.77
N GLY A 335 5.07 2.09 -17.10
CA GLY A 335 4.33 2.92 -16.16
C GLY A 335 2.83 2.65 -16.20
N LEU A 336 2.16 2.89 -15.08
CA LEU A 336 0.70 2.99 -15.00
C LEU A 336 0.34 4.43 -14.59
N ASP A 337 -0.60 5.04 -15.32
CA ASP A 337 -1.10 6.38 -15.03
C ASP A 337 -2.14 6.42 -13.88
N ALA A 338 -2.78 7.57 -13.66
CA ALA A 338 -3.81 7.75 -12.65
C ALA A 338 -5.12 6.98 -12.94
N GLN A 339 -5.25 6.37 -14.12
CA GLN A 339 -6.34 5.51 -14.55
C GLN A 339 -5.93 4.02 -14.55
N LEU A 340 -4.68 3.72 -14.15
CA LEU A 340 -4.03 2.41 -14.20
C LEU A 340 -3.90 1.82 -15.62
N VAL A 341 -3.83 2.69 -16.62
CA VAL A 341 -3.57 2.31 -18.02
C VAL A 341 -2.05 2.28 -18.28
N PRO A 342 -1.53 1.30 -19.04
CA PRO A 342 -0.12 1.29 -19.45
C PRO A 342 0.30 2.55 -20.22
N ALA A 343 1.34 3.20 -19.73
CA ALA A 343 1.93 4.41 -20.29
C ALA A 343 3.46 4.32 -20.26
N ALA A 344 4.12 5.12 -21.11
CA ALA A 344 5.57 5.23 -21.11
C ALA A 344 6.10 5.69 -19.73
N PRO A 345 7.28 5.23 -19.30
CA PRO A 345 7.90 5.66 -18.05
C PRO A 345 8.06 7.18 -17.95
N GLY A 346 7.48 7.78 -16.90
CA GLY A 346 7.41 9.22 -16.70
C GLY A 346 7.07 9.62 -15.27
N LYS A 347 7.02 10.93 -15.01
CA LYS A 347 6.71 11.50 -13.68
C LYS A 347 5.22 11.37 -13.31
N ASP A 348 4.36 11.25 -14.31
CA ASP A 348 2.90 11.20 -14.15
C ASP A 348 2.38 9.78 -13.87
N ASN A 349 3.27 8.77 -13.81
CA ASN A 349 2.91 7.42 -13.42
C ASN A 349 2.74 7.32 -11.90
N VAL A 350 1.65 6.71 -11.43
CA VAL A 350 1.42 6.45 -10.00
C VAL A 350 2.30 5.30 -9.49
N ILE A 351 2.62 4.35 -10.37
CA ILE A 351 3.57 3.25 -10.15
C ILE A 351 4.17 2.84 -11.49
N ARG A 352 5.41 2.36 -11.48
CA ARG A 352 6.08 1.76 -12.63
C ARG A 352 6.64 0.40 -12.24
N PHE A 353 6.63 -0.54 -13.18
CA PHE A 353 7.21 -1.87 -13.02
C PHE A 353 8.39 -2.00 -13.97
N ALA A 354 9.54 -2.41 -13.43
CA ALA A 354 10.76 -2.62 -14.20
C ALA A 354 11.27 -4.05 -14.07
N ILE A 355 11.84 -4.55 -15.16
CA ILE A 355 12.66 -5.76 -15.24
C ILE A 355 14.05 -5.33 -15.69
N ASP A 356 15.11 -5.88 -15.13
CA ASP A 356 16.49 -5.68 -15.61
C ASP A 356 17.05 -6.91 -16.34
N ASP A 357 18.30 -6.81 -16.80
CA ASP A 357 19.04 -7.86 -17.51
C ASP A 357 19.40 -9.08 -16.64
N ALA A 358 19.25 -8.97 -15.32
CA ALA A 358 19.31 -10.08 -14.37
C ALA A 358 17.94 -10.75 -14.11
N ASP A 359 16.89 -10.35 -14.85
CA ASP A 359 15.48 -10.72 -14.67
C ASP A 359 14.88 -10.29 -13.31
N GLU A 360 15.49 -9.33 -12.59
CA GLU A 360 14.97 -8.86 -11.31
C GLU A 360 13.79 -7.89 -11.51
N LEU A 361 12.71 -8.12 -10.76
CA LEU A 361 11.50 -7.31 -10.78
C LEU A 361 11.58 -6.19 -9.74
N HIS A 362 11.20 -4.97 -10.15
CA HIS A 362 11.11 -3.82 -9.27
C HIS A 362 9.79 -3.06 -9.44
N ALA A 363 9.27 -2.57 -8.32
CA ALA A 363 8.30 -1.48 -8.31
C ALA A 363 9.02 -0.14 -8.09
N ILE A 364 8.55 0.90 -8.79
CA ILE A 364 9.11 2.26 -8.71
C ILE A 364 7.95 3.24 -8.53
N THR A 365 8.02 4.07 -7.50
CA THR A 365 7.04 5.11 -7.17
C THR A 365 7.77 6.41 -6.81
N PRO A 366 7.07 7.52 -6.53
CA PRO A 366 7.72 8.72 -5.99
C PRO A 366 8.45 8.49 -4.65
N ALA A 367 8.13 7.41 -3.91
CA ALA A 367 8.80 7.05 -2.66
C ALA A 367 10.13 6.28 -2.85
N GLY A 368 10.41 5.78 -4.06
CA GLY A 368 11.68 5.10 -4.38
C GLY A 368 11.54 3.94 -5.36
N ARG A 369 12.59 3.10 -5.44
CA ARG A 369 12.63 1.84 -6.19
C ARG A 369 12.89 0.69 -5.22
N GLN A 370 12.05 -0.33 -5.24
CA GLN A 370 12.20 -1.52 -4.40
C GLN A 370 12.11 -2.79 -5.26
N ARG A 371 12.98 -3.77 -4.98
CA ARG A 371 12.87 -5.12 -5.57
C ARG A 371 11.62 -5.82 -5.02
N ILE A 372 10.85 -6.44 -5.89
CA ILE A 372 9.58 -7.10 -5.55
C ILE A 372 9.64 -8.60 -5.85
N ALA A 373 8.86 -9.37 -5.11
CA ALA A 373 8.65 -10.79 -5.34
C ALA A 373 7.32 -11.04 -6.07
N VAL A 374 7.14 -12.24 -6.61
CA VAL A 374 5.87 -12.71 -7.20
C VAL A 374 5.38 -13.97 -6.50
N PRO A 375 4.05 -14.14 -6.29
CA PRO A 375 3.00 -13.16 -6.59
C PRO A 375 3.02 -11.96 -5.62
N SER A 376 2.51 -10.82 -6.08
CA SER A 376 2.32 -9.61 -5.26
C SER A 376 1.11 -8.79 -5.74
N GLN A 377 0.60 -7.91 -4.88
CA GLN A 377 -0.53 -7.03 -5.15
C GLN A 377 -0.19 -5.61 -4.68
N PHE A 378 -0.52 -4.61 -5.51
CA PHE A 378 -0.19 -3.21 -5.28
C PHE A 378 -1.44 -2.34 -5.37
N SER A 379 -1.69 -1.52 -4.37
CA SER A 379 -2.80 -0.56 -4.29
C SER A 379 -2.25 0.87 -4.28
N PRO A 380 -1.74 1.42 -5.41
CA PRO A 380 -1.13 2.75 -5.45
C PRO A 380 -2.14 3.89 -5.23
N MET A 381 -3.43 3.63 -5.48
CA MET A 381 -4.54 4.56 -5.27
C MET A 381 -5.68 3.85 -4.50
N ASP A 382 -6.71 4.58 -4.11
CA ASP A 382 -7.82 4.01 -3.34
C ASP A 382 -8.84 3.28 -4.23
N GLY A 383 -9.29 2.11 -3.76
CA GLY A 383 -10.29 1.29 -4.45
C GLY A 383 -9.77 0.52 -5.67
N ALA A 384 -8.50 0.64 -6.04
CA ALA A 384 -7.91 -0.05 -7.17
C ALA A 384 -6.61 -0.76 -6.79
N SER A 385 -6.46 -2.01 -7.27
CA SER A 385 -5.27 -2.84 -7.03
C SER A 385 -4.78 -3.50 -8.31
N ILE A 386 -3.47 -3.57 -8.45
CA ILE A 386 -2.74 -4.19 -9.56
C ILE A 386 -2.21 -5.54 -9.06
N GLY A 387 -2.50 -6.62 -9.79
CA GLY A 387 -1.91 -7.93 -9.52
C GLY A 387 -0.62 -8.14 -10.31
N LEU A 388 0.40 -8.68 -9.66
CA LEU A 388 1.59 -9.20 -10.33
C LEU A 388 1.70 -10.70 -10.03
N LEU A 389 1.30 -11.52 -10.99
CA LEU A 389 1.24 -12.97 -10.85
C LEU A 389 2.56 -13.61 -11.28
N ALA A 390 2.90 -14.77 -10.70
CA ALA A 390 3.96 -15.61 -11.23
C ALA A 390 3.57 -16.13 -12.63
N ALA A 391 4.52 -16.17 -13.57
CA ALA A 391 4.29 -16.82 -14.85
C ALA A 391 4.07 -18.34 -14.65
N PRO A 392 3.07 -18.97 -15.31
CA PRO A 392 2.90 -20.43 -15.29
C PRO A 392 4.18 -21.17 -15.68
N GLN A 393 4.42 -22.38 -15.15
CA GLN A 393 5.73 -23.04 -15.27
C GLN A 393 6.23 -23.21 -16.73
N SER A 394 5.35 -23.54 -17.68
CA SER A 394 5.66 -23.64 -19.12
C SER A 394 5.99 -22.30 -19.80
N MET A 395 5.59 -21.20 -19.17
CA MET A 395 5.85 -19.82 -19.58
C MET A 395 7.03 -19.20 -18.83
N ALA A 396 7.42 -19.76 -17.68
CA ALA A 396 8.44 -19.22 -16.77
C ALA A 396 9.85 -19.19 -17.37
N GLU A 397 10.12 -19.96 -18.44
CA GLU A 397 11.34 -19.80 -19.24
C GLU A 397 11.36 -18.48 -20.01
N ARG A 398 10.21 -17.93 -20.40
CA ARG A 398 10.12 -16.75 -21.27
C ARG A 398 9.76 -15.48 -20.52
N TYR A 399 9.01 -15.60 -19.42
CA TYR A 399 8.44 -14.48 -18.68
C TYR A 399 8.76 -14.62 -17.19
N SER A 400 9.05 -13.48 -16.55
CA SER A 400 9.26 -13.40 -15.10
C SER A 400 7.94 -13.28 -14.33
N ALA A 401 6.92 -12.64 -14.93
CA ALA A 401 5.62 -12.39 -14.29
C ALA A 401 4.51 -12.07 -15.30
N LEU A 402 3.26 -12.04 -14.82
CA LEU A 402 2.12 -11.42 -15.52
C LEU A 402 1.64 -10.20 -14.72
N LEU A 403 1.74 -9.01 -15.30
CA LEU A 403 1.23 -7.75 -14.74
C LEU A 403 -0.24 -7.58 -15.17
N VAL A 404 -1.18 -7.84 -14.26
CA VAL A 404 -2.63 -7.78 -14.51
C VAL A 404 -3.09 -6.33 -14.57
N LEU A 405 -3.81 -5.96 -15.63
CA LEU A 405 -4.32 -4.61 -15.85
C LEU A 405 -5.78 -4.50 -15.35
N PRO A 406 -6.08 -3.65 -14.35
CA PRO A 406 -7.45 -3.52 -13.84
C PRO A 406 -8.44 -3.00 -14.89
N GLN A 407 -7.99 -2.10 -15.78
CA GLN A 407 -8.76 -1.59 -16.92
C GLN A 407 -7.84 -1.45 -18.14
N GLY A 408 -7.52 -2.56 -18.78
CA GLY A 408 -6.70 -2.53 -19.99
C GLY A 408 -7.46 -2.02 -21.23
N PRO A 409 -6.73 -1.48 -22.24
CA PRO A 409 -7.33 -1.02 -23.49
C PRO A 409 -8.06 -2.15 -24.22
N SER A 410 -9.07 -1.78 -24.99
CA SER A 410 -10.00 -2.72 -25.61
C SER A 410 -10.42 -2.22 -26.99
N GLN A 411 -10.54 -3.14 -27.95
CA GLN A 411 -10.92 -2.84 -29.33
C GLN A 411 -12.01 -3.80 -29.83
N PRO A 412 -12.93 -3.34 -30.72
CA PRO A 412 -13.90 -4.22 -31.35
C PRO A 412 -13.21 -5.23 -32.27
N ALA A 413 -13.73 -6.46 -32.28
CA ALA A 413 -13.27 -7.54 -33.13
C ALA A 413 -14.37 -7.91 -34.12
N ALA A 414 -14.25 -7.46 -35.38
CA ALA A 414 -15.24 -7.78 -36.40
C ALA A 414 -15.26 -9.30 -36.67
N GLY A 415 -16.44 -9.92 -36.54
CA GLY A 415 -16.64 -11.32 -36.87
C GLY A 415 -16.50 -11.59 -38.37
N GLY A 416 -16.07 -12.81 -38.73
CA GLY A 416 -16.01 -13.26 -40.12
C GLY A 416 -14.90 -12.66 -41.00
N SER A 417 -14.05 -11.76 -40.48
CA SER A 417 -12.84 -11.30 -41.16
C SER A 417 -11.58 -11.83 -40.47
N ARG A 418 -10.70 -12.50 -41.22
CA ARG A 418 -9.40 -12.95 -40.72
C ARG A 418 -8.38 -11.81 -40.77
N LEU A 419 -7.83 -11.44 -39.62
CA LEU A 419 -6.89 -10.34 -39.45
C LEU A 419 -5.56 -10.85 -38.84
N THR A 420 -4.49 -10.07 -38.95
CA THR A 420 -3.14 -10.49 -38.54
C THR A 420 -2.60 -9.63 -37.40
N PHE A 421 -2.18 -10.28 -36.32
CA PHE A 421 -1.50 -9.62 -35.21
C PHE A 421 0.03 -9.80 -35.33
N GLY A 422 0.77 -8.77 -34.95
CA GLY A 422 2.23 -8.77 -34.95
C GLY A 422 2.81 -7.36 -35.00
N ARG A 423 4.13 -7.26 -34.87
CA ARG A 423 4.85 -5.98 -34.82
C ARG A 423 4.63 -5.17 -36.10
N GLY A 424 4.10 -3.95 -35.96
CA GLY A 424 3.82 -3.04 -37.07
C GLY A 424 2.51 -3.31 -37.83
N MET A 425 1.70 -4.28 -37.41
CA MET A 425 0.40 -4.56 -38.05
C MET A 425 -0.68 -3.56 -37.58
N PRO A 426 -1.62 -3.14 -38.45
CA PRO A 426 -2.62 -2.13 -38.09
C PRO A 426 -3.75 -2.67 -37.20
N SER A 427 -4.16 -3.93 -37.39
CA SER A 427 -5.19 -4.57 -36.55
C SER A 427 -4.70 -4.76 -35.12
N LEU A 428 -5.53 -4.36 -34.15
CA LEU A 428 -5.23 -4.37 -32.71
C LEU A 428 -3.99 -3.54 -32.31
N ALA A 429 -3.59 -2.55 -33.11
CA ALA A 429 -2.43 -1.72 -32.82
C ALA A 429 -2.51 -1.00 -31.46
N ALA A 430 -3.68 -0.52 -31.04
CA ALA A 430 -3.84 0.13 -29.73
C ALA A 430 -3.76 -0.84 -28.54
N LEU A 431 -3.80 -2.15 -28.77
CA LEU A 431 -3.51 -3.15 -27.73
C LEU A 431 -2.00 -3.41 -27.58
N ARG A 432 -1.18 -3.00 -28.56
CA ARG A 432 0.28 -3.08 -28.48
C ARG A 432 0.86 -1.86 -27.78
N VAL A 433 0.51 -1.71 -26.50
CA VAL A 433 0.86 -0.54 -25.68
C VAL A 433 2.37 -0.33 -25.49
N LEU A 434 3.20 -1.33 -25.79
CA LEU A 434 4.66 -1.27 -25.72
C LEU A 434 5.34 -1.11 -27.10
N ASP A 435 4.57 -0.84 -28.17
CA ASP A 435 5.09 -0.61 -29.54
C ASP A 435 5.75 0.78 -29.70
N ALA A 436 6.58 1.17 -28.73
CA ALA A 436 7.28 2.45 -28.68
C ALA A 436 8.65 2.30 -27.96
N PRO A 437 9.67 3.13 -28.28
CA PRO A 437 11.03 2.93 -27.77
C PRO A 437 11.23 3.31 -26.29
N GLN A 438 10.33 4.07 -25.67
CA GLN A 438 10.49 4.57 -24.30
C GLN A 438 10.42 3.47 -23.23
N PHE A 439 9.87 2.30 -23.59
CA PHE A 439 9.70 1.16 -22.68
C PHE A 439 10.96 0.31 -22.50
N VAL A 440 12.00 0.48 -23.33
CA VAL A 440 13.22 -0.35 -23.28
C VAL A 440 14.47 0.53 -23.22
N ARG A 441 15.30 0.32 -22.20
CA ARG A 441 16.64 0.91 -22.12
C ARG A 441 17.66 -0.01 -22.80
N GLN A 442 18.37 0.51 -23.79
CA GLN A 442 19.47 -0.16 -24.49
C GLN A 442 20.82 0.29 -23.96
N ALA A 443 21.81 -0.60 -23.96
CA ALA A 443 23.17 -0.33 -23.44
C ALA A 443 23.96 0.70 -24.27
N ASP A 444 23.72 0.75 -25.57
CA ASP A 444 24.38 1.62 -26.56
C ASP A 444 23.61 2.94 -26.80
N GLY A 445 22.49 3.15 -26.10
CA GLY A 445 21.58 4.28 -26.32
C GLY A 445 20.70 4.15 -27.56
N ALA A 446 20.68 3.01 -28.25
CA ALA A 446 19.80 2.79 -29.40
C ALA A 446 18.32 2.82 -29.00
N THR A 447 17.46 3.23 -29.93
CA THR A 447 16.00 3.27 -29.72
C THR A 447 15.35 2.04 -30.35
N ALA A 448 14.78 1.17 -29.51
CA ALA A 448 14.10 -0.04 -29.95
C ALA A 448 12.80 -0.25 -29.15
N SER A 449 11.68 -0.45 -29.87
CA SER A 449 10.39 -0.82 -29.28
C SER A 449 10.45 -2.19 -28.61
N ALA A 450 9.71 -2.36 -27.52
CA ALA A 450 9.59 -3.64 -26.81
C ALA A 450 9.05 -4.75 -27.72
N ASP A 451 8.24 -4.44 -28.75
CA ASP A 451 7.75 -5.41 -29.73
C ASP A 451 8.88 -6.11 -30.52
N ARG A 452 10.14 -5.64 -30.44
CA ARG A 452 11.29 -6.39 -30.96
C ARG A 452 11.69 -7.57 -30.07
N LEU A 453 11.34 -7.53 -28.79
CA LEU A 453 11.61 -8.56 -27.79
C LEU A 453 10.49 -9.61 -27.75
N GLY A 454 10.48 -10.54 -28.71
CA GLY A 454 9.59 -11.71 -28.66
C GLY A 454 8.22 -11.61 -29.34
N LEU A 455 7.91 -10.51 -30.04
CA LEU A 455 6.78 -10.45 -30.97
C LEU A 455 7.27 -10.50 -32.44
N SER A 456 6.72 -11.42 -33.24
CA SER A 456 7.00 -11.53 -34.67
C SER A 456 6.25 -10.47 -35.50
N ARG A 457 6.76 -10.12 -36.68
CA ARG A 457 6.09 -9.17 -37.62
C ARG A 457 4.69 -9.66 -38.00
N SER A 458 4.59 -10.95 -38.31
CA SER A 458 3.33 -11.68 -38.49
C SER A 458 3.32 -12.80 -37.45
N ALA A 459 2.77 -12.55 -36.27
CA ALA A 459 2.81 -13.48 -35.14
C ALA A 459 1.77 -14.60 -35.34
N PHE A 460 0.51 -14.20 -35.49
CA PHE A 460 -0.64 -15.06 -35.73
C PHE A 460 -1.70 -14.31 -36.54
N SER A 461 -2.58 -15.05 -37.22
CA SER A 461 -3.87 -14.52 -37.67
C SER A 461 -4.98 -14.99 -36.76
N TRP A 462 -6.03 -14.18 -36.67
CA TRP A 462 -7.18 -14.41 -35.83
C TRP A 462 -8.48 -14.08 -36.56
N GLU A 463 -9.56 -14.72 -36.14
CA GLU A 463 -10.89 -14.57 -36.71
C GLU A 463 -11.90 -14.75 -35.57
N ALA A 464 -12.70 -13.71 -35.30
CA ALA A 464 -13.69 -13.74 -34.23
C ALA A 464 -14.96 -14.46 -34.69
N SER A 465 -15.51 -15.29 -33.82
CA SER A 465 -16.75 -16.04 -34.05
C SER A 465 -17.52 -16.25 -32.74
N THR A 466 -18.80 -16.63 -32.83
CA THR A 466 -19.64 -16.98 -31.68
C THR A 466 -19.06 -18.10 -30.82
N ASP A 467 -18.31 -19.02 -31.43
CA ASP A 467 -17.75 -20.20 -30.76
C ASP A 467 -16.42 -19.87 -30.05
N GLY A 468 -15.84 -18.70 -30.31
CA GLY A 468 -14.52 -18.30 -29.82
C GLY A 468 -13.66 -17.56 -30.86
N LEU A 469 -12.44 -17.24 -30.45
CA LEU A 469 -11.40 -16.69 -31.31
C LEU A 469 -10.65 -17.84 -32.00
N ARG A 470 -10.76 -17.94 -33.32
CA ARG A 470 -9.97 -18.88 -34.12
C ARG A 470 -8.59 -18.28 -34.37
N VAL A 471 -7.53 -19.01 -34.08
CA VAL A 471 -6.13 -18.56 -34.13
C VAL A 471 -5.30 -19.48 -35.01
N VAL A 472 -4.49 -18.90 -35.90
CA VAL A 472 -3.53 -19.60 -36.77
C VAL A 472 -2.14 -19.00 -36.57
N ARG A 473 -1.15 -19.83 -36.27
CA ARG A 473 0.24 -19.40 -36.06
C ARG A 473 0.89 -19.11 -37.42
N LEU A 474 1.36 -17.88 -37.62
CA LEU A 474 1.98 -17.44 -38.88
C LEU A 474 3.51 -17.47 -38.83
N SER A 475 4.10 -17.52 -37.64
CA SER A 475 5.54 -17.50 -37.44
C SER A 475 6.00 -18.70 -36.61
N PRO A 476 6.95 -19.52 -37.10
CA PRO A 476 7.45 -20.65 -36.34
C PRO A 476 8.28 -20.23 -35.11
N SER A 477 8.79 -18.99 -35.06
CA SER A 477 9.50 -18.45 -33.89
C SER A 477 8.57 -17.80 -32.84
N GLN A 478 7.30 -17.55 -33.18
CA GLN A 478 6.33 -16.98 -32.25
C GLN A 478 5.87 -18.04 -31.25
N ALA A 479 6.15 -17.83 -29.97
CA ALA A 479 5.47 -18.55 -28.90
C ALA A 479 4.07 -17.97 -28.70
N LEU A 480 3.09 -18.85 -28.56
CA LEU A 480 1.68 -18.54 -28.32
C LEU A 480 1.17 -19.42 -27.19
N TYR A 481 0.45 -18.85 -26.23
CA TYR A 481 -0.13 -19.60 -25.10
C TYR A 481 -1.60 -19.27 -24.93
N HIS A 482 -2.39 -20.26 -24.53
CA HIS A 482 -3.79 -20.12 -24.14
C HIS A 482 -3.88 -20.17 -22.62
N LEU A 483 -4.48 -19.15 -22.01
CA LEU A 483 -4.83 -19.12 -20.58
C LEU A 483 -6.36 -19.09 -20.42
N ASP A 484 -6.86 -19.62 -19.31
CA ASP A 484 -8.27 -19.52 -18.92
C ASP A 484 -8.63 -18.12 -18.39
N ALA A 485 -9.86 -17.95 -17.89
CA ALA A 485 -10.35 -16.68 -17.36
C ALA A 485 -9.56 -16.22 -16.12
N GLU A 486 -9.02 -17.17 -15.34
CA GLU A 486 -8.21 -16.98 -14.14
C GLU A 486 -6.69 -16.81 -14.43
N LEU A 487 -6.30 -16.76 -15.71
CA LEU A 487 -4.92 -16.67 -16.20
C LEU A 487 -4.04 -17.92 -15.91
N ALA A 488 -4.63 -19.07 -15.61
CA ALA A 488 -3.92 -20.33 -15.55
C ALA A 488 -3.72 -20.91 -16.97
N LEU A 489 -2.63 -21.65 -17.16
CA LEU A 489 -2.27 -22.20 -18.47
C LEU A 489 -3.20 -23.35 -18.90
N VAL A 490 -3.84 -23.19 -20.05
CA VAL A 490 -4.58 -24.26 -20.73
C VAL A 490 -3.69 -25.00 -21.73
N ALA A 491 -2.95 -24.28 -22.59
CA ALA A 491 -2.10 -24.90 -23.61
C ALA A 491 -0.99 -23.97 -24.14
N GLN A 492 0.06 -24.57 -24.72
CA GLN A 492 0.94 -23.91 -25.68
C GLN A 492 0.43 -24.20 -27.10
N ILE A 493 0.34 -23.17 -27.96
CA ILE A 493 -0.26 -23.27 -29.30
C ILE A 493 0.85 -23.48 -30.34
N ASP A 494 1.22 -24.74 -30.55
CA ASP A 494 2.34 -25.10 -31.45
C ASP A 494 1.95 -25.45 -32.89
N ALA A 495 0.82 -26.15 -33.09
CA ALA A 495 0.45 -26.73 -34.38
C ALA A 495 -0.78 -26.08 -35.04
N ALA A 496 -1.14 -24.84 -34.68
CA ALA A 496 -2.32 -24.16 -35.22
C ALA A 496 -2.09 -23.68 -36.67
N THR A 497 -2.62 -24.42 -37.64
CA THR A 497 -2.50 -24.15 -39.08
C THR A 497 -3.78 -23.56 -39.67
N GLN A 498 -3.75 -23.17 -40.95
CA GLN A 498 -4.94 -22.66 -41.64
C GLN A 498 -6.08 -23.69 -41.74
N ASP A 499 -5.73 -24.97 -41.89
CA ASP A 499 -6.69 -26.09 -42.01
C ASP A 499 -7.13 -26.62 -40.64
N ALA A 500 -6.32 -26.42 -39.60
CA ALA A 500 -6.60 -26.77 -38.21
C ALA A 500 -6.32 -25.57 -37.27
N PRO A 501 -7.19 -24.53 -37.29
CA PRO A 501 -7.06 -23.39 -36.39
C PRO A 501 -7.31 -23.79 -34.95
N TYR A 502 -6.59 -23.17 -34.01
CA TYR A 502 -6.82 -23.34 -32.58
C TYR A 502 -7.97 -22.44 -32.13
N LEU A 503 -8.88 -22.94 -31.30
CA LEU A 503 -10.04 -22.17 -30.80
C LEU A 503 -9.81 -21.75 -29.34
N ILE A 504 -9.91 -20.45 -29.07
CA ILE A 504 -9.88 -19.88 -27.72
C ILE A 504 -11.32 -19.49 -27.33
N PRO A 505 -11.89 -20.04 -26.25
CA PRO A 505 -13.25 -19.72 -25.83
C PRO A 505 -13.45 -18.23 -25.46
N PRO A 506 -14.70 -17.73 -25.47
CA PRO A 506 -15.03 -16.45 -24.85
C PRO A 506 -14.61 -16.41 -23.37
N GLY A 507 -14.08 -15.28 -22.92
CA GLY A 507 -13.52 -15.08 -21.57
C GLY A 507 -12.07 -15.53 -21.40
N HIS A 508 -11.55 -16.37 -22.29
CA HIS A 508 -10.17 -16.87 -22.24
C HIS A 508 -9.16 -15.93 -22.92
N HIS A 509 -7.86 -16.21 -22.73
CA HIS A 509 -6.77 -15.33 -23.11
C HIS A 509 -5.76 -15.98 -24.07
N LEU A 510 -5.25 -15.18 -25.01
CA LEU A 510 -4.12 -15.47 -25.88
C LEU A 510 -2.89 -14.65 -25.46
N VAL A 511 -1.77 -15.32 -25.19
CA VAL A 511 -0.48 -14.65 -24.95
C VAL A 511 0.35 -14.63 -26.23
N ALA A 512 0.80 -13.44 -26.65
CA ALA A 512 1.69 -13.27 -27.80
C ALA A 512 2.67 -12.10 -27.58
N GLY A 513 3.97 -12.42 -27.48
CA GLY A 513 4.96 -11.44 -27.03
C GLY A 513 4.63 -10.96 -25.62
N HIS A 514 4.61 -9.65 -25.39
CA HIS A 514 4.27 -9.06 -24.07
C HIS A 514 2.77 -9.03 -23.79
N TYR A 515 1.90 -9.41 -24.73
CA TYR A 515 0.48 -9.09 -24.66
C TYR A 515 -0.36 -10.30 -24.29
N VAL A 516 -1.12 -10.19 -23.20
CA VAL A 516 -2.16 -11.17 -22.81
C VAL A 516 -3.53 -10.60 -23.21
N LEU A 517 -4.07 -11.14 -24.30
CA LEU A 517 -5.27 -10.62 -24.97
C LEU A 517 -6.48 -11.50 -24.62
N ARG A 518 -7.47 -10.95 -23.92
CA ARG A 518 -8.77 -11.61 -23.68
C ARG A 518 -9.70 -11.43 -24.87
N PHE A 519 -10.40 -12.50 -25.23
CA PHE A 519 -11.51 -12.45 -26.18
C PHE A 519 -12.85 -12.42 -25.42
N ASP A 520 -13.64 -11.36 -25.60
CA ASP A 520 -15.05 -11.32 -25.18
C ASP A 520 -15.93 -11.52 -26.44
N ALA A 521 -17.02 -12.29 -26.35
CA ALA A 521 -17.92 -12.58 -27.48
C ALA A 521 -19.22 -11.77 -27.44
#